data_AF-A0A936U9L8-F1
#
_entry.id   AF-A0A936U9L8-F1
#
_cell.length_a   1.000
_cell.length_b   1.000
_cell.length_c   1.000
_cell.angle_alpha   90.00
_cell.angle_beta   90.00
_cell.angle_gamma   90.00
#
_symmetry.space_group_name_H-M   'P 1'
#
loop_
_entity.id
_entity.type
_entity.pdbx_description
1 polymer ?
#
loop_
_entity_poly.entity_id
_entity_poly.type
_entity_poly.pdbx_seq_one_letter_code
_entity_poly.pdbx_strand_id
1 'polypeptide(L)'
;MEPVTGTFPLARLALGPAERRSPGLFARAWRHLALRLVGARYSGARSSMLYAIERGRPPEVDYINGEIVRSGAKLGVPTPVNTELVRLVHEIAAKRLPHGFEPLHTLRDTVMN
;
A
#
# COMPACT_ATOMS: atom_id res chain seq x y z
N MET A 1 -1.42 -20.58 15.54
CA MET A 1 -2.22 -19.80 14.58
C MET A 1 -2.17 -20.55 13.26
N GLU A 2 -3.26 -21.21 12.87
CA GLU A 2 -3.32 -21.93 11.60
C GLU A 2 -3.27 -20.95 10.41
N PRO A 3 -2.57 -21.31 9.33
CA PRO A 3 -2.55 -20.50 8.12
C PRO A 3 -3.93 -20.55 7.44
N VAL A 4 -4.56 -19.39 7.31
CA VAL A 4 -5.82 -19.25 6.57
C VAL A 4 -5.58 -19.54 5.09
N THR A 5 -6.41 -20.40 4.52
CA THR A 5 -6.33 -20.94 3.15
C THR A 5 -6.06 -19.84 2.12
N GLY A 6 -4.93 -19.94 1.41
CA GLY A 6 -4.56 -19.04 0.30
C GLY A 6 -3.36 -18.13 0.57
N THR A 7 -2.83 -18.08 1.79
CA THR A 7 -1.66 -17.25 2.10
C THR A 7 -0.36 -18.04 1.87
N PHE A 8 0.58 -17.48 1.11
CA PHE A 8 1.94 -18.04 0.99
C PHE A 8 2.55 -18.12 2.40
N PRO A 9 3.07 -19.27 2.87
CA PRO A 9 3.59 -19.38 4.22
C PRO A 9 4.84 -18.52 4.35
N LEU A 10 4.69 -17.33 4.96
CA LEU A 10 5.79 -16.37 5.16
C LEU A 10 6.95 -16.95 5.95
N ALA A 11 6.70 -17.98 6.78
CA ALA A 11 7.73 -18.74 7.47
C ALA A 11 8.74 -19.41 6.51
N ARG A 12 8.34 -19.75 5.28
CA ARG A 12 9.26 -20.26 4.24
C ARG A 12 10.12 -19.17 3.59
N LEU A 13 9.78 -17.89 3.78
CA LEU A 13 10.62 -16.75 3.39
C LEU A 13 11.51 -16.26 4.55
N ALA A 14 11.23 -16.67 5.79
CA ALA A 14 12.00 -16.27 6.95
C ALA A 14 13.29 -17.10 7.06
N LEU A 15 14.43 -16.42 7.11
CA LEU A 15 15.75 -17.06 7.20
C LEU A 15 15.90 -17.86 8.50
N GLY A 16 16.42 -19.08 8.37
CA GLY A 16 16.90 -19.87 9.49
C GLY A 16 18.09 -19.20 10.20
N PRO A 17 18.37 -19.52 11.48
CA PRO A 17 19.39 -18.85 12.29
C PRO A 17 20.80 -18.86 11.66
N ALA A 18 21.15 -19.94 10.94
CA ALA A 18 22.46 -20.09 10.29
C ALA A 18 22.68 -19.15 9.09
N GLU A 19 21.61 -18.72 8.41
CA GLU A 19 21.68 -17.90 7.19
C GLU A 19 21.75 -16.39 7.48
N ARG A 20 21.54 -16.01 8.75
CA ARG A 20 21.63 -14.62 9.25
C ARG A 20 23.07 -14.14 9.40
N ARG A 21 24.05 -15.05 9.44
CA ARG A 21 25.46 -14.73 9.77
C ARG A 21 26.31 -14.35 8.56
N SER A 22 26.06 -14.93 7.39
CA SER A 22 26.62 -14.51 6.08
C SER A 22 25.95 -15.31 4.95
N PRO A 23 24.95 -14.75 4.26
CA PRO A 23 24.38 -15.44 3.11
C PRO A 23 25.38 -15.42 1.96
N GLY A 24 25.83 -16.59 1.52
CA GLY A 24 26.73 -16.73 0.37
C GLY A 24 26.18 -16.03 -0.88
N LEU A 25 27.06 -15.65 -1.81
CA LEU A 25 26.70 -14.94 -3.05
C LEU A 25 25.55 -15.62 -3.81
N PHE A 26 25.56 -16.96 -3.83
CA PHE A 26 24.51 -17.77 -4.43
C PHE A 26 23.14 -17.59 -3.76
N ALA A 27 23.11 -17.57 -2.42
CA ALA A 27 21.86 -17.39 -1.66
C ALA A 27 21.28 -15.98 -1.85
N ARG A 28 22.13 -14.95 -2.02
CA ARG A 28 21.68 -13.58 -2.36
C ARG A 28 21.16 -13.50 -3.78
N ALA A 29 21.88 -14.06 -4.74
CA ALA A 29 21.46 -14.08 -6.15
C ALA A 29 20.09 -14.77 -6.32
N TRP A 30 19.92 -15.92 -5.67
CA TRP A 30 18.65 -16.64 -5.66
C TRP A 30 17.49 -15.83 -5.04
N ARG A 31 17.75 -15.11 -3.93
CA ARG A 31 16.75 -14.21 -3.32
C ARG A 31 16.31 -13.10 -4.25
N HIS A 32 17.25 -12.43 -4.92
CA HIS A 32 16.91 -11.38 -5.88
C HIS A 32 16.11 -11.93 -7.06
N LEU A 33 16.47 -13.13 -7.54
CA LEU A 33 15.69 -13.81 -8.58
C LEU A 33 14.28 -14.15 -8.12
N ALA A 34 14.13 -14.73 -6.92
CA ALA A 34 12.83 -15.05 -6.34
C ALA A 34 11.96 -13.80 -6.16
N LEU A 35 12.52 -12.70 -5.65
CA LEU A 35 11.82 -11.42 -5.53
C LEU A 35 11.39 -10.87 -6.89
N ARG A 36 12.24 -10.95 -7.91
CA ARG A 36 11.88 -10.53 -9.27
C ARG A 36 10.77 -11.37 -9.87
N LEU A 37 10.80 -12.70 -9.66
CA LEU A 37 9.75 -13.61 -10.15
C LEU A 37 8.42 -13.36 -9.45
N VAL A 38 8.43 -13.15 -8.13
CA VAL A 38 7.23 -12.78 -7.37
C VAL A 38 6.71 -11.42 -7.85
N GLY A 39 7.59 -10.41 -7.96
CA GLY A 39 7.23 -9.09 -8.46
C GLY A 39 6.63 -9.13 -9.86
N ALA A 40 7.22 -9.91 -10.77
CA ALA A 40 6.68 -10.09 -12.12
C ALA A 40 5.30 -10.78 -12.11
N ARG A 41 5.16 -11.86 -11.33
CA ARG A 41 3.89 -12.59 -11.19
C ARG A 41 2.75 -11.72 -10.67
N TYR A 42 3.04 -10.80 -9.74
CA TYR A 42 2.03 -9.93 -9.11
C TYR A 42 2.10 -8.48 -9.60
N SER A 43 2.78 -8.21 -10.72
CA SER A 43 2.95 -6.87 -11.27
C SER A 43 1.63 -6.17 -11.64
N GLY A 44 0.60 -6.94 -11.98
CA GLY A 44 -0.76 -6.45 -12.25
C GLY A 44 -1.73 -6.55 -11.06
N ALA A 45 -1.23 -6.84 -9.85
CA ALA A 45 -2.09 -6.91 -8.67
C ALA A 45 -2.67 -5.53 -8.36
N ARG A 46 -4.00 -5.44 -8.32
CA ARG A 46 -4.73 -4.22 -7.95
C ARG A 46 -5.22 -4.32 -6.51
N SER A 47 -5.19 -3.21 -5.79
CA SER A 47 -5.87 -3.14 -4.49
C SER A 47 -7.39 -3.26 -4.67
N SER A 48 -8.08 -3.77 -3.65
CA SER A 48 -9.55 -3.88 -3.67
C SER A 48 -10.20 -2.51 -3.94
N MET A 49 -9.66 -1.45 -3.35
CA MET A 49 -10.13 -0.08 -3.55
C MET A 49 -9.93 0.40 -4.99
N LEU A 50 -8.76 0.15 -5.60
CA LEU A 50 -8.53 0.52 -7.00
C LEU A 50 -9.47 -0.23 -7.93
N TYR A 51 -9.70 -1.52 -7.68
CA TYR A 51 -10.67 -2.31 -8.44
C TYR A 51 -12.10 -1.76 -8.29
N ALA A 52 -12.51 -1.36 -7.08
CA ALA A 52 -13.81 -0.73 -6.85
C ALA A 52 -13.95 0.58 -7.62
N ILE A 53 -12.92 1.44 -7.60
CA ILE A 53 -12.88 2.69 -8.37
C ILE A 53 -12.99 2.43 -9.87
N GLU A 54 -12.21 1.48 -10.42
CA GLU A 54 -12.28 1.11 -11.84
C GLU A 54 -13.68 0.64 -12.26
N ARG A 55 -14.43 0.03 -11.33
CA ARG A 55 -15.82 -0.41 -11.51
C ARG A 55 -16.86 0.69 -11.25
N GLY A 56 -16.44 1.92 -10.98
CA GLY A 56 -17.32 3.07 -10.72
C GLY A 56 -18.00 3.04 -9.36
N ARG A 57 -17.50 2.24 -8.41
CA ARG A 57 -17.98 2.24 -7.02
C ARG A 57 -17.32 3.36 -6.22
N PRO A 58 -18.01 3.91 -5.20
CA PRO A 58 -17.40 4.88 -4.31
C PRO A 58 -16.19 4.26 -3.57
N PRO A 59 -15.09 5.02 -3.39
CA PRO A 59 -13.91 4.52 -2.69
C PRO A 59 -14.18 4.37 -1.19
N GLU A 60 -13.60 3.33 -0.57
CA GLU A 60 -13.77 3.05 0.86
C GLU A 60 -12.96 3.99 1.78
N VAL A 61 -12.25 4.96 1.22
CA VAL A 61 -11.34 5.88 1.94
C VAL A 61 -12.05 6.67 3.06
N ASP A 62 -13.35 6.91 2.91
CA ASP A 62 -14.14 7.69 3.87
C ASP A 62 -14.40 6.96 5.20
N TYR A 63 -14.29 5.63 5.21
CA TYR A 63 -14.56 4.81 6.40
C TYR A 63 -13.40 4.87 7.40
N ILE A 64 -12.16 4.86 6.93
CA ILE A 64 -10.98 4.88 7.81
C ILE A 64 -10.35 6.27 7.82
N ASN A 65 -9.80 6.71 6.69
CA ASN A 65 -9.13 8.01 6.62
C ASN A 65 -10.12 9.15 6.84
N GLY A 66 -11.32 9.06 6.26
CA GLY A 66 -12.39 10.03 6.49
C GLY A 66 -12.86 10.09 7.94
N GLU A 67 -12.90 8.96 8.65
CA GLU A 67 -13.27 8.95 10.07
C GLU A 67 -12.20 9.61 10.94
N ILE A 68 -10.92 9.40 10.61
CA ILE A 68 -9.82 10.10 11.30
C ILE A 68 -9.94 11.61 11.11
N VAL A 69 -10.26 12.09 9.90
CA VAL A 69 -10.48 13.52 9.63
C VAL A 69 -11.65 14.07 10.45
N ARG A 70 -12.79 13.37 10.45
CA ARG A 70 -13.98 13.76 11.23
C ARG A 70 -13.69 13.79 12.73
N SER A 71 -13.00 12.78 13.24
CA SER A 71 -12.62 12.69 14.65
C SER A 71 -11.61 13.77 15.05
N GLY A 72 -10.60 14.02 14.21
CA GLY A 72 -9.65 15.12 14.41
C GLY A 72 -10.34 16.48 14.48
N ALA A 73 -11.26 16.75 13.55
CA ALA A 73 -12.04 17.99 13.55
C ALA A 73 -12.87 18.18 14.84
N LYS A 74 -13.52 17.12 15.33
CA LYS A 74 -14.28 17.15 16.60
C LYS A 74 -13.40 17.45 17.82
N LEU A 75 -12.17 16.97 17.80
CA LEU A 75 -11.20 17.10 18.91
C LEU A 75 -10.27 18.31 18.76
N GLY A 76 -10.40 19.10 17.68
CA GLY A 76 -9.49 20.20 17.39
C GLY A 76 -8.06 19.75 17.04
N VAL A 77 -7.88 18.49 16.63
CA VAL A 77 -6.58 17.92 16.24
C VAL A 77 -6.45 17.95 14.72
N PRO A 78 -5.48 18.70 14.15
CA PRO A 78 -5.25 18.72 12.71
C PRO A 78 -4.82 17.36 12.17
N THR A 79 -5.43 16.92 11.06
CA THR A 79 -5.10 15.65 10.38
C THR A 79 -4.68 15.87 8.92
N PRO A 80 -3.65 16.70 8.63
CA PRO A 80 -3.35 17.18 7.28
C PRO A 80 -3.09 16.07 6.27
N VAL A 81 -2.33 15.04 6.67
CA VAL A 81 -2.04 13.86 5.82
C VAL A 81 -3.33 13.14 5.42
N ASN A 82 -4.20 12.86 6.39
CA ASN A 82 -5.44 12.12 6.12
C ASN A 82 -6.43 12.95 5.30
N THR A 83 -6.48 14.26 5.53
CA THR A 83 -7.31 15.18 4.74
C THR A 83 -6.89 15.16 3.27
N GLU A 84 -5.59 15.28 3.00
CA GLU A 84 -5.08 15.24 1.64
C GLU A 84 -5.21 13.86 0.99
N LEU A 85 -5.00 12.77 1.75
CA LEU A 85 -5.22 11.42 1.24
C LEU A 85 -6.67 11.19 0.79
N VAL A 86 -7.65 11.59 1.62
CA VAL A 86 -9.08 11.50 1.26
C VAL A 86 -9.34 12.28 -0.03
N ARG A 87 -8.87 13.54 -0.10
CA ARG A 87 -9.04 14.37 -1.29
C ARG A 87 -8.44 13.71 -2.55
N LEU A 88 -7.20 13.26 -2.49
CA LEU A 88 -6.49 12.65 -3.62
C LEU A 88 -7.19 11.37 -4.11
N VAL A 89 -7.66 10.52 -3.20
CA VAL A 89 -8.38 9.29 -3.60
C VAL A 89 -9.71 9.62 -4.28
N HIS A 90 -10.43 10.64 -3.83
CA HIS A 90 -11.65 11.11 -4.49
C HIS A 90 -11.36 11.69 -5.89
N GLU A 91 -10.27 12.44 -6.05
CA GLU A 91 -9.82 12.95 -7.35
C GLU A 91 -9.44 11.83 -8.34
N ILE A 92 -8.77 10.78 -7.84
CA ILE A 92 -8.48 9.56 -8.61
C ILE A 92 -9.78 8.86 -9.00
N ALA A 93 -10.72 8.71 -8.07
CA ALA A 93 -12.01 8.08 -8.33
C ALA A 93 -12.84 8.85 -9.38
N ALA A 94 -12.75 10.18 -9.36
CA ALA A 94 -13.36 11.05 -10.36
C ALA A 94 -12.60 11.12 -11.70
N LYS A 95 -11.51 10.34 -11.87
CA LYS A 95 -10.62 10.33 -13.05
C LYS A 95 -10.00 11.70 -13.36
N ARG A 96 -9.87 12.56 -12.35
CA ARG A 96 -9.20 13.87 -12.45
C ARG A 96 -7.69 13.76 -12.21
N LEU A 97 -7.25 12.73 -11.49
CA LEU A 97 -5.85 12.39 -11.28
C LEU A 97 -5.54 10.94 -11.66
N PRO A 98 -4.33 10.65 -12.16
CA PRO A 98 -3.89 9.28 -12.39
C PRO A 98 -3.64 8.54 -11.06
N HIS A 99 -3.88 7.23 -11.03
CA HIS A 99 -3.50 6.36 -9.92
C HIS A 99 -2.03 5.93 -10.10
N GLY A 100 -1.10 6.67 -9.53
CA GLY A 100 0.35 6.43 -9.67
C GLY A 100 1.16 7.09 -8.56
N PHE A 101 2.46 7.29 -8.78
CA PHE A 101 3.33 7.97 -7.82
C PHE A 101 3.13 9.50 -7.80
N GLU A 102 2.57 10.09 -8.85
CA GLU A 102 2.36 11.54 -8.94
C GLU A 102 1.52 12.14 -7.78
N PRO A 103 0.34 11.60 -7.43
CA PRO A 103 -0.39 12.04 -6.25
C PRO A 103 0.41 12.00 -4.94
N LEU A 104 1.38 11.08 -4.82
CA LEU A 104 2.22 10.98 -3.61
C LEU A 104 3.23 12.13 -3.51
N HIS A 105 3.71 12.62 -4.65
CA HIS A 105 4.54 13.82 -4.69
C HIS A 105 3.72 15.04 -4.26
N THR A 106 2.50 15.20 -4.79
CA THR A 106 1.57 16.25 -4.35
C THR A 106 1.27 16.16 -2.85
N LEU A 107 0.99 14.97 -2.33
CA LEU A 107 0.75 14.77 -0.90
C LEU A 107 1.93 15.24 -0.05
N ARG A 108 3.15 14.84 -0.44
CA ARG A 108 4.37 15.25 0.27
C ARG A 108 4.50 16.76 0.26
N ASP A 109 4.35 17.37 -0.91
CA ASP A 109 4.59 18.80 -1.09
C ASP A 109 3.51 19.64 -0.36
N THR A 110 2.26 19.18 -0.30
CA THR A 110 1.18 19.86 0.44
C THR A 110 1.29 19.72 1.96
N VAL A 111 1.79 18.59 2.47
CA VAL A 111 1.86 18.35 3.92
C VAL A 111 3.17 18.87 4.54
N MET A 112 4.27 18.85 3.79
CA MET A 112 5.61 19.18 4.30
C MET A 112 6.00 20.65 4.10
N ASN A 113 5.12 21.45 3.50
CA ASN A 113 5.29 22.89 3.29
C ASN A 113 4.25 23.68 4.08
#